data_AF-A0A2U3L9H9-F1
#
_entry.id   AF-A0A2U3L9H9-F1
#
_cell.length_a   1.000
_cell.length_b   1.000
_cell.length_c   1.000
_cell.angle_alpha   90.00
_cell.angle_beta   90.00
_cell.angle_gamma   90.00
#
_symmetry.space_group_name_H-M   'P 1'
#
loop_
_entity.id
_entity.type
_entity.pdbx_description
1 polymer ?
#
loop_
_entity_poly.entity_id
_entity_poly.type
_entity_poly.pdbx_seq_one_letter_code
_entity_poly.pdbx_strand_id
1 'polypeptide(L)'
;MRIVALALFLAAFVHAADYPKALLKDPCAATHPCDAQIWLQLDADHPAFQATHDPHGAEHAAPVISPDGKLIAYGLQELVGPGRLSPLHIVFVDWSGKEVRRFNEVPIRDLDTCGYGTVEWIDNSRIGDACEFNPSLEFYMVLDAVSGKVLETFPGLYFTWSPDRRTLAHVGPLIHFAAVHDYCVLFNDTKVYPMGCPEAKIAKSRSRPETFTYRDQHTVESDLVWSPDGRKVALIADVYDFDWSGEGTDHEIREDHNHRIFLAIVSADRPPVGYRITEPIAEPKLNWLDNSRIELKSGVFFDLAANPPKPIP
;
A
#
# COMPACT_ATOMS: atom_id res chain seq x y z
N MET A 1 -10.81 62.91 -10.77
CA MET A 1 -9.52 62.18 -10.82
C MET A 1 -9.59 60.98 -9.88
N ARG A 2 -9.87 59.79 -10.41
CA ARG A 2 -9.69 58.50 -9.74
C ARG A 2 -9.16 57.54 -10.82
N ILE A 3 -7.92 57.11 -10.66
CA ILE A 3 -7.27 56.14 -11.55
C ILE A 3 -7.54 54.76 -10.93
N VAL A 4 -8.28 53.91 -11.65
CA VAL A 4 -8.46 52.50 -11.31
C VAL A 4 -7.37 51.72 -12.04
N ALA A 5 -6.44 51.15 -11.28
CA ALA A 5 -5.42 50.24 -11.80
C ALA A 5 -6.06 48.85 -11.97
N LEU A 6 -6.17 48.41 -13.22
CA LEU A 6 -6.60 47.07 -13.59
C LEU A 6 -5.36 46.16 -13.54
N ALA A 7 -5.25 45.32 -12.51
CA ALA A 7 -4.22 44.28 -12.45
C ALA A 7 -4.64 43.10 -13.32
N LEU A 8 -3.97 42.92 -14.46
CA LEU A 8 -4.06 41.69 -15.25
C LEU A 8 -3.30 40.58 -14.53
N PHE A 9 -4.03 39.64 -13.93
CA PHE A 9 -3.51 38.32 -13.58
C PHE A 9 -3.35 37.51 -14.88
N LEU A 10 -2.13 37.41 -15.39
CA LEU A 10 -1.78 36.33 -16.32
C LEU A 10 -1.67 35.04 -15.50
N ALA A 11 -2.71 34.20 -15.55
CA ALA A 11 -2.59 32.80 -15.19
C ALA A 11 -1.78 32.11 -16.28
N ALA A 12 -0.49 31.92 -16.05
CA ALA A 12 0.31 31.00 -16.85
C ALA A 12 -0.15 29.57 -16.54
N PHE A 13 -1.00 29.02 -17.40
CA PHE A 13 -1.18 27.58 -17.48
C PHE A 13 0.15 26.99 -17.97
N VAL A 14 0.99 26.56 -17.03
CA VAL A 14 2.08 25.64 -17.34
C VAL A 14 1.40 24.38 -17.85
N HIS A 15 1.43 24.17 -19.16
CA HIS A 15 1.22 22.85 -19.74
C HIS A 15 2.23 21.94 -19.04
N ALA A 16 1.76 21.02 -18.20
CA ALA A 16 2.51 19.82 -17.93
C ALA A 16 2.79 19.23 -19.31
N ALA A 17 4.06 19.25 -19.73
CA ALA A 17 4.44 18.57 -20.96
C ALA A 17 3.92 17.14 -20.83
N ASP A 18 3.13 16.70 -21.80
CA ASP A 18 2.79 15.29 -21.98
C ASP A 18 4.11 14.57 -22.27
N TYR A 19 4.87 14.28 -21.22
CA TYR A 19 5.95 13.31 -21.34
C TYR A 19 5.28 12.02 -21.79
N PRO A 20 5.79 11.36 -22.85
CA PRO A 20 5.28 10.06 -23.23
C PRO A 20 5.28 9.20 -21.96
N LYS A 21 4.20 8.44 -21.74
CA LYS A 21 4.11 7.47 -20.65
C LYS A 21 5.27 6.50 -20.83
N ALA A 22 6.42 6.84 -20.28
CA ALA A 22 7.63 6.11 -20.52
C ALA A 22 7.42 4.74 -19.92
N LEU A 23 7.53 3.74 -20.79
CA LEU A 23 7.22 2.39 -20.43
C LEU A 23 8.50 1.81 -19.87
N LEU A 24 8.60 1.77 -18.54
CA LEU A 24 9.58 0.96 -17.85
C LEU A 24 9.33 -0.50 -18.19
N LYS A 25 9.99 -0.96 -19.25
CA LYS A 25 10.17 -2.37 -19.54
C LYS A 25 11.52 -2.74 -18.98
N ASP A 26 11.51 -3.62 -17.99
CA ASP A 26 12.67 -4.44 -17.73
C ASP A 26 12.68 -5.54 -18.81
N PRO A 27 13.52 -5.43 -19.86
CA PRO A 27 13.59 -6.43 -20.92
C PRO A 27 14.10 -7.79 -20.38
N CYS A 28 14.59 -7.82 -19.14
CA CYS A 28 15.13 -8.99 -18.47
C CYS A 28 14.14 -9.69 -17.52
N ALA A 29 12.93 -9.14 -17.32
CA ALA A 29 11.94 -9.74 -16.42
C ALA A 29 11.59 -11.21 -16.76
N ALA A 30 11.80 -11.64 -18.01
CA ALA A 30 11.54 -13.01 -18.46
C ALA A 30 12.78 -13.94 -18.45
N THR A 31 13.98 -13.40 -18.25
CA THR A 31 15.24 -14.16 -18.32
C THR A 31 16.17 -13.72 -17.19
N HIS A 32 16.07 -14.38 -16.04
CA HIS A 32 17.16 -14.36 -15.07
C HIS A 32 18.43 -14.94 -15.70
N PRO A 33 19.63 -14.35 -15.49
CA PRO A 33 19.94 -13.15 -14.72
C PRO A 33 20.42 -12.01 -15.66
N CYS A 34 19.70 -10.89 -15.70
CA CYS A 34 20.41 -9.63 -15.89
C CYS A 34 20.94 -9.25 -14.50
N ASP A 35 22.22 -8.91 -14.40
CA ASP A 35 22.97 -8.68 -13.17
C ASP A 35 22.49 -7.46 -12.36
N ALA A 36 21.21 -7.46 -11.95
CA ALA A 36 20.59 -6.44 -11.12
C ALA A 36 20.61 -5.01 -11.73
N GLN A 37 20.46 -4.91 -13.07
CA GLN A 37 20.57 -3.64 -13.79
C GLN A 37 19.20 -3.08 -14.16
N ILE A 38 19.04 -1.77 -14.06
CA ILE A 38 17.84 -1.06 -14.51
C ILE A 38 18.00 -0.66 -15.97
N TRP A 39 17.03 -1.06 -16.79
CA TRP A 39 16.92 -0.65 -18.19
C TRP A 39 15.71 0.26 -18.37
N LEU A 40 15.91 1.31 -19.16
CA LEU A 40 14.89 2.33 -19.41
C LEU A 40 14.56 2.37 -20.89
N GLN A 41 13.27 2.56 -21.19
CA GLN A 41 12.78 2.77 -22.54
C GLN A 41 11.81 3.96 -22.54
N LEU A 42 12.12 4.98 -23.35
CA LEU A 42 11.32 6.21 -23.43
C LEU A 42 9.94 5.95 -24.06
N ASP A 43 9.90 5.19 -25.14
CA ASP A 43 8.68 4.70 -25.78
C ASP A 43 9.01 3.47 -26.65
N ALA A 44 8.00 2.92 -27.32
CA ALA A 44 8.15 1.72 -28.14
C ALA A 44 9.13 1.85 -29.31
N ASP A 45 9.40 3.08 -29.77
CA ASP A 45 10.25 3.36 -30.94
C ASP A 45 11.70 3.70 -30.54
N HIS A 46 11.97 3.95 -29.25
CA HIS A 46 13.33 4.17 -28.74
C HIS A 46 13.94 2.85 -28.24
N PRO A 47 15.24 2.58 -28.53
CA PRO A 47 15.91 1.42 -27.96
C PRO A 47 16.00 1.58 -26.44
N ALA A 48 15.82 0.47 -25.72
CA ALA A 48 16.10 0.44 -24.30
C ALA A 48 17.60 0.71 -24.07
N PHE A 49 17.92 1.45 -23.01
CA PHE A 49 19.30 1.68 -22.58
C PHE A 49 19.49 1.29 -21.13
N GLN A 50 20.69 0.84 -20.80
CA GLN A 50 21.08 0.50 -19.44
C GLN A 50 21.29 1.80 -18.66
N ALA A 51 20.47 2.02 -17.63
CA ALA A 51 20.51 3.24 -16.83
C ALA A 51 21.46 3.13 -15.64
N THR A 52 21.59 1.93 -15.06
CA THR A 52 22.45 1.71 -13.90
C THR A 52 23.57 0.74 -14.23
N HIS A 53 24.64 0.78 -13.45
CA HIS A 53 25.78 -0.14 -13.54
C HIS A 53 26.04 -0.69 -12.14
N ASP A 54 25.00 -1.29 -11.57
CA ASP A 54 25.00 -1.72 -10.17
C ASP A 54 25.96 -2.91 -9.96
N PRO A 55 26.53 -3.08 -8.75
CA PRO A 55 27.44 -4.18 -8.46
C PRO A 55 26.76 -5.55 -8.65
N HIS A 56 27.52 -6.56 -9.09
CA HIS A 56 26.99 -7.92 -9.18
C HIS A 56 26.49 -8.41 -7.82
N GLY A 57 25.24 -8.87 -7.78
CA GLY A 57 24.59 -9.38 -6.57
C GLY A 57 23.89 -8.28 -5.76
N ALA A 58 23.79 -7.06 -6.28
CA ALA A 58 22.85 -6.08 -5.77
C ALA A 58 21.40 -6.54 -5.99
N GLU A 59 20.50 -6.02 -5.18
CA GLU A 59 19.06 -6.19 -5.33
C GLU A 59 18.42 -4.82 -5.52
N HIS A 60 17.42 -4.73 -6.39
CA HIS A 60 16.71 -3.48 -6.64
C HIS A 60 15.20 -3.68 -6.61
N ALA A 61 14.51 -2.65 -6.10
CA ALA A 61 13.07 -2.50 -6.29
C ALA A 61 12.78 -2.11 -7.75
N ALA A 62 11.53 -2.30 -8.18
CA ALA A 62 11.11 -1.80 -9.48
C ALA A 62 11.29 -0.26 -9.56
N PRO A 63 11.80 0.29 -10.67
CA PRO A 63 12.00 1.74 -10.78
C PRO A 63 10.66 2.46 -10.95
N VAL A 64 10.60 3.71 -10.49
CA VAL A 64 9.43 4.58 -10.62
C VAL A 64 9.81 5.96 -11.13
N ILE A 65 8.99 6.51 -12.02
CA ILE A 65 9.23 7.82 -12.66
C ILE A 65 8.51 8.92 -11.86
N SER A 66 9.17 10.06 -11.67
CA SER A 66 8.58 11.23 -11.04
C SER A 66 7.36 11.72 -11.84
N PRO A 67 6.37 12.36 -11.18
CA PRO A 67 5.17 12.86 -11.88
C PRO A 67 5.47 13.87 -12.99
N ASP A 68 6.53 14.67 -12.84
CA ASP A 68 7.01 15.59 -13.88
C ASP A 68 7.90 14.93 -14.95
N GLY A 69 8.12 13.62 -14.86
CA GLY A 69 8.87 12.84 -15.83
C GLY A 69 10.37 13.15 -15.85
N LYS A 70 10.95 13.82 -14.83
CA LYS A 70 12.36 14.22 -14.86
C LYS A 70 13.32 13.27 -14.18
N LEU A 71 12.85 12.55 -13.17
CA LEU A 71 13.67 11.69 -12.33
C LEU A 71 13.10 10.29 -12.32
N ILE A 72 13.98 9.31 -12.14
CA ILE A 72 13.62 7.93 -11.84
C ILE A 72 14.19 7.62 -10.47
N ALA A 73 13.38 6.98 -9.64
CA ALA A 73 13.78 6.52 -8.32
C ALA A 73 13.66 4.99 -8.22
N TYR A 74 14.54 4.38 -7.45
CA TYR A 74 14.48 2.96 -7.14
C TYR A 74 15.14 2.68 -5.79
N GLY A 75 14.74 1.57 -5.17
CA GLY A 75 15.40 1.01 -4.00
C GLY A 75 16.59 0.16 -4.42
N LEU A 76 17.72 0.28 -3.74
CA LEU A 76 18.96 -0.46 -4.02
C LEU A 76 19.53 -1.04 -2.72
N GLN A 77 19.89 -2.32 -2.74
CA GLN A 77 20.69 -2.96 -1.72
C GLN A 77 21.92 -3.59 -2.36
N GLU A 78 23.09 -3.30 -1.82
CA GLU A 78 24.38 -3.71 -2.37
C GLU A 78 24.97 -4.86 -1.54
N LEU A 79 25.71 -5.77 -2.17
CA LEU A 79 26.38 -6.86 -1.46
C LEU A 79 27.58 -6.30 -0.65
N VAL A 80 27.49 -6.33 0.68
CA VAL A 80 28.56 -5.86 1.59
C VAL A 80 29.41 -7.00 2.16
N GLY A 81 29.05 -8.25 1.86
CA GLY A 81 29.78 -9.45 2.24
C GLY A 81 29.05 -10.72 1.82
N PRO A 82 29.61 -11.92 2.09
CA PRO A 82 28.96 -13.18 1.73
C PRO A 82 27.55 -13.29 2.33
N GLY A 83 26.53 -13.26 1.48
CA GLY A 83 25.12 -13.35 1.87
C GLY A 83 24.61 -12.18 2.71
N ARG A 84 25.25 -11.00 2.63
CA ARG A 84 24.85 -9.80 3.37
C ARG A 84 24.66 -8.62 2.45
N LEU A 85 23.46 -8.04 2.51
CA LEU A 85 23.09 -6.83 1.80
C LEU A 85 23.31 -5.59 2.68
N SER A 86 23.54 -4.45 2.05
CA SER A 86 23.55 -3.13 2.69
C SER A 86 22.13 -2.77 3.17
N PRO A 87 21.99 -1.77 4.05
CA PRO A 87 20.71 -1.12 4.27
C PRO A 87 20.12 -0.61 2.94
N LEU A 88 18.79 -0.54 2.86
CA LEU A 88 18.11 0.00 1.68
C LEU A 88 18.57 1.44 1.38
N HIS A 89 19.05 1.63 0.16
CA HIS A 89 19.33 2.92 -0.44
C HIS A 89 18.18 3.36 -1.34
N ILE A 90 17.87 4.65 -1.37
CA ILE A 90 16.99 5.23 -2.39
C ILE A 90 17.85 6.03 -3.35
N VAL A 91 17.87 5.60 -4.61
CA VAL A 91 18.71 6.19 -5.66
C VAL A 91 17.81 6.93 -6.64
N PHE A 92 18.23 8.13 -7.03
CA PHE A 92 17.60 8.94 -8.06
C PHE A 92 18.55 9.11 -9.23
N VAL A 93 18.07 8.78 -10.42
CA VAL A 93 18.80 8.96 -11.68
C VAL A 93 18.02 9.88 -12.62
N ASP A 94 18.73 10.55 -13.52
CA ASP A 94 18.14 11.21 -14.68
C ASP A 94 18.00 10.23 -15.87
N TRP A 95 17.41 10.71 -16.96
CA TRP A 95 17.24 9.93 -18.20
C TRP A 95 18.56 9.56 -18.91
N SER A 96 19.71 10.04 -18.47
CA SER A 96 21.00 9.57 -18.97
C SER A 96 21.55 8.40 -18.16
N GLY A 97 20.85 7.99 -17.09
CA GLY A 97 21.33 7.01 -16.12
C GLY A 97 22.29 7.60 -15.08
N LYS A 98 22.50 8.93 -15.10
CA LYS A 98 23.39 9.57 -14.13
C LYS A 98 22.70 9.65 -12.78
N GLU A 99 23.36 9.13 -11.74
CA GLU A 99 22.94 9.35 -10.36
C GLU A 99 22.94 10.85 -10.04
N VAL A 100 21.77 11.37 -9.72
CA VAL A 100 21.54 12.76 -9.31
C VAL A 100 21.57 12.85 -7.79
N ARG A 101 21.13 11.80 -7.09
CA ARG A 101 21.01 11.75 -5.64
C ARG A 101 20.95 10.31 -5.15
N ARG A 102 21.46 10.07 -3.93
CA ARG A 102 21.33 8.81 -3.20
C ARG A 102 21.10 9.10 -1.71
N PHE A 103 20.20 8.35 -1.10
CA PHE A 103 20.02 8.30 0.35
C PHE A 103 20.57 6.96 0.84
N ASN A 104 21.67 6.99 1.59
CA ASN A 104 22.44 5.79 1.91
C ASN A 104 21.84 4.91 3.01
N GLU A 105 20.87 5.39 3.76
CA GLU A 105 20.13 4.58 4.74
C GLU A 105 18.78 5.25 4.90
N VAL A 106 17.70 4.53 4.62
CA VAL A 106 16.35 5.01 4.95
C VAL A 106 16.09 4.70 6.43
N PRO A 107 16.04 5.70 7.33
CA PRO A 107 15.93 5.44 8.75
C PRO A 107 14.52 4.98 9.10
N ILE A 108 14.39 3.75 9.62
CA ILE A 108 13.13 3.21 10.15
C ILE A 108 13.11 3.41 11.67
N ARG A 109 12.95 4.66 12.12
CA ARG A 109 12.97 5.00 13.56
C ARG A 109 14.22 4.38 14.25
N ASP A 110 14.00 3.58 15.31
CA ASP A 110 15.03 2.91 16.11
C ASP A 110 15.32 1.47 15.62
N LEU A 111 14.83 1.08 14.43
CA LEU A 111 15.04 -0.26 13.87
C LEU A 111 16.20 -0.25 12.87
N ASP A 112 17.04 -1.27 12.97
CA ASP A 112 18.40 -1.24 12.39
C ASP A 112 18.44 -1.26 10.86
N THR A 113 17.51 -1.92 10.15
CA THR A 113 17.57 -1.99 8.68
C THR A 113 16.23 -2.34 8.04
N CYS A 114 15.98 -1.76 6.87
CA CYS A 114 14.95 -2.21 5.94
C CYS A 114 15.37 -3.49 5.23
N GLY A 115 14.49 -4.49 5.14
CA GLY A 115 14.67 -5.67 4.30
C GLY A 115 14.49 -5.29 2.83
N TYR A 116 13.38 -5.74 2.22
CA TYR A 116 12.99 -5.37 0.88
C TYR A 116 11.88 -4.31 0.93
N GLY A 117 11.84 -3.41 -0.04
CA GLY A 117 10.80 -2.38 -0.07
C GLY A 117 10.34 -1.94 -1.46
N THR A 118 9.13 -1.40 -1.53
CA THR A 118 8.59 -0.80 -2.75
C THR A 118 8.72 0.70 -2.71
N VAL A 119 9.29 1.28 -3.77
CA VAL A 119 9.44 2.72 -3.92
C VAL A 119 8.36 3.26 -4.84
N GLU A 120 7.74 4.38 -4.48
CA GLU A 120 6.80 5.08 -5.34
C GLU A 120 6.90 6.60 -5.22
N TRP A 121 6.55 7.33 -6.27
CA TRP A 121 6.38 8.78 -6.18
C TRP A 121 4.98 9.14 -5.69
N ILE A 122 4.91 9.95 -4.63
CA ILE A 122 3.65 10.51 -4.12
C ILE A 122 3.35 11.81 -4.88
N ASP A 123 4.35 12.68 -4.99
CA ASP A 123 4.35 13.86 -5.84
C ASP A 123 5.81 14.26 -6.19
N ASN A 124 6.04 15.36 -6.91
CA ASN A 124 7.41 15.77 -7.30
C ASN A 124 8.35 16.13 -6.14
N SER A 125 7.83 16.23 -4.91
CA SER A 125 8.59 16.58 -3.71
C SER A 125 8.66 15.46 -2.68
N ARG A 126 7.87 14.40 -2.84
CA ARG A 126 7.74 13.32 -1.85
C ARG A 126 7.81 11.95 -2.50
N ILE A 127 8.60 11.08 -1.89
CA ILE A 127 8.71 9.67 -2.26
C ILE A 127 8.18 8.80 -1.12
N GLY A 128 7.47 7.74 -1.49
CA GLY A 128 7.03 6.70 -0.60
C GLY A 128 7.96 5.51 -0.67
N ASP A 129 8.22 4.89 0.47
CA ASP A 129 8.95 3.63 0.58
C ASP A 129 8.22 2.73 1.57
N ALA A 130 7.72 1.58 1.09
CA ALA A 130 7.12 0.55 1.94
C ALA A 130 8.19 -0.48 2.26
N CYS A 131 8.56 -0.59 3.52
CA CYS A 131 9.63 -1.46 3.95
C CYS A 131 9.11 -2.63 4.78
N GLU A 132 9.46 -3.86 4.39
CA GLU A 132 9.17 -5.04 5.20
C GLU A 132 10.15 -5.16 6.38
N PHE A 133 9.61 -5.21 7.59
CA PHE A 133 10.36 -5.51 8.81
C PHE A 133 10.22 -6.99 9.19
N ASN A 134 9.02 -7.53 9.07
CA ASN A 134 8.73 -8.96 9.14
C ASN A 134 7.43 -9.27 8.37
N PRO A 135 7.06 -10.56 8.16
CA PRO A 135 5.90 -10.93 7.36
C PRO A 135 4.54 -10.41 7.84
N SER A 136 4.45 -9.79 9.01
CA SER A 136 3.21 -9.22 9.58
C SER A 136 3.32 -7.72 9.86
N LEU A 137 4.45 -7.09 9.53
CA LEU A 137 4.68 -5.68 9.76
C LEU A 137 5.60 -5.08 8.70
N GLU A 138 5.04 -4.13 7.97
CA GLU A 138 5.76 -3.20 7.13
C GLU A 138 5.70 -1.78 7.74
N PHE A 139 6.59 -0.92 7.26
CA PHE A 139 6.56 0.51 7.52
C PHE A 139 6.51 1.26 6.19
N TYR A 140 5.46 2.06 6.00
CA TYR A 140 5.42 3.00 4.89
C TYR A 140 5.96 4.35 5.33
N MET A 141 7.02 4.80 4.70
CA MET A 141 7.69 6.06 4.99
C MET A 141 7.43 7.05 3.87
N VAL A 142 7.08 8.28 4.24
CA VAL A 142 7.04 9.41 3.31
C VAL A 142 8.32 10.20 3.51
N LEU A 143 9.16 10.28 2.48
CA LEU A 143 10.42 11.02 2.52
C LEU A 143 10.33 12.28 1.67
N ASP A 144 10.98 13.35 2.13
CA ASP A 144 11.30 14.50 1.28
C ASP A 144 12.27 14.05 0.18
N ALA A 145 11.86 14.18 -1.07
CA ALA A 145 12.63 13.68 -2.20
C ALA A 145 13.96 14.43 -2.40
N VAL A 146 14.13 15.62 -1.81
CA VAL A 146 15.34 16.45 -1.92
C VAL A 146 16.36 16.10 -0.84
N SER A 147 15.93 16.04 0.41
CA SER A 147 16.81 15.87 1.56
C SER A 147 16.86 14.43 2.09
N GLY A 148 15.92 13.57 1.70
CA GLY A 148 15.78 12.21 2.24
C GLY A 148 15.26 12.18 3.66
N LYS A 149 14.72 13.31 4.15
CA LYS A 149 14.19 13.39 5.51
C LYS A 149 12.85 12.65 5.55
N VAL A 150 12.69 11.74 6.50
CA VAL A 150 11.39 11.14 6.80
C VAL A 150 10.43 12.21 7.34
N LEU A 151 9.31 12.38 6.65
CA LEU A 151 8.24 13.31 6.98
C LEU A 151 7.15 12.61 7.81
N GLU A 152 6.77 11.40 7.39
CA GLU A 152 5.71 10.60 8.00
C GLU A 152 6.09 9.11 7.99
N THR A 153 5.54 8.33 8.92
CA THR A 153 5.80 6.88 9.02
C THR A 153 4.53 6.17 9.49
N PHE A 154 4.07 5.20 8.70
CA PHE A 154 2.86 4.42 8.95
C PHE A 154 3.21 2.94 9.14
N PRO A 155 3.05 2.38 10.34
CA PRO A 155 3.19 0.94 10.55
C PRO A 155 1.95 0.21 10.04
N GLY A 156 2.12 -0.89 9.32
CA GLY A 156 0.97 -1.57 8.73
C GLY A 156 1.31 -2.56 7.64
N LEU A 157 0.31 -2.82 6.80
CA LEU A 157 0.36 -3.65 5.59
C LEU A 157 -0.57 -3.04 4.53
N TYR A 158 -0.45 -3.47 3.28
CA TYR A 158 -1.38 -3.15 2.18
C TYR A 158 -1.57 -1.65 1.93
N PHE A 159 -0.46 -0.90 1.88
CA PHE A 159 -0.48 0.55 1.66
C PHE A 159 -0.95 0.91 0.25
N THR A 160 -1.87 1.87 0.16
CA THR A 160 -2.36 2.39 -1.12
C THR A 160 -2.79 3.85 -1.00
N TRP A 161 -2.28 4.71 -1.88
CA TRP A 161 -2.71 6.11 -1.90
C TRP A 161 -4.02 6.29 -2.65
N SER A 162 -4.84 7.19 -2.14
CA SER A 162 -5.96 7.79 -2.87
C SER A 162 -5.50 8.37 -4.22
N PRO A 163 -6.38 8.45 -5.23
CA PRO A 163 -6.01 8.94 -6.56
C PRO A 163 -5.40 10.36 -6.56
N ASP A 164 -5.76 11.20 -5.60
CA ASP A 164 -5.21 12.55 -5.44
C ASP A 164 -3.95 12.62 -4.57
N ARG A 165 -3.47 11.47 -4.06
CA ARG A 165 -2.26 11.29 -3.25
C ARG A 165 -2.27 12.10 -1.94
N ARG A 166 -3.46 12.34 -1.36
CA ARG A 166 -3.61 13.06 -0.08
C ARG A 166 -3.87 12.17 1.12
N THR A 167 -4.40 10.98 0.88
CA THR A 167 -4.73 10.02 1.93
C THR A 167 -4.15 8.66 1.57
N LEU A 168 -3.39 8.10 2.50
CA LEU A 168 -2.88 6.73 2.45
C LEU A 168 -3.88 5.83 3.17
N ALA A 169 -4.40 4.81 2.50
CA ALA A 169 -5.11 3.73 3.17
C ALA A 169 -4.14 2.58 3.43
N HIS A 170 -4.25 1.96 4.60
CA HIS A 170 -3.47 0.78 4.94
C HIS A 170 -4.16 -0.04 6.02
N VAL A 171 -3.72 -1.27 6.20
CA VAL A 171 -4.06 -2.09 7.36
C VAL A 171 -3.06 -1.79 8.47
N GLY A 172 -3.53 -1.67 9.71
CA GLY A 172 -2.70 -1.40 10.89
C GLY A 172 -1.76 -2.56 11.21
N PRO A 173 -0.80 -2.35 12.12
CA PRO A 173 0.17 -3.38 12.46
C PRO A 173 -0.51 -4.58 13.10
N LEU A 174 -0.13 -5.79 12.67
CA LEU A 174 -0.54 -7.02 13.31
C LEU A 174 0.56 -7.47 14.25
N ILE A 175 0.20 -7.65 15.52
CA ILE A 175 1.10 -8.28 16.47
C ILE A 175 1.02 -9.78 16.19
N HIS A 176 1.95 -10.31 15.42
CA HIS A 176 2.01 -11.72 15.02
C HIS A 176 1.90 -12.70 16.21
N PHE A 177 2.29 -12.26 17.41
CA PHE A 177 2.25 -13.04 18.65
C PHE A 177 1.07 -12.72 19.56
N ALA A 178 0.08 -11.94 19.11
CA ALA A 178 -1.13 -11.71 19.87
C ALA A 178 -2.10 -12.88 19.68
N ALA A 179 -2.77 -13.27 20.76
CA ALA A 179 -3.84 -14.26 20.71
C ALA A 179 -5.03 -13.81 19.82
N VAL A 180 -5.11 -12.52 19.50
CA VAL A 180 -6.19 -11.90 18.74
C VAL A 180 -5.63 -11.16 17.55
N HIS A 181 -6.14 -11.47 16.36
CA HIS A 181 -5.85 -10.76 15.12
C HIS A 181 -7.14 -10.06 14.69
N ASP A 182 -7.18 -8.74 14.82
CA ASP A 182 -8.28 -7.93 14.34
C ASP A 182 -7.72 -6.81 13.47
N TYR A 183 -8.00 -6.87 12.18
CA TYR A 183 -7.41 -5.99 11.18
C TYR A 183 -8.12 -4.64 11.20
N CYS A 184 -7.35 -3.58 11.49
CA CYS A 184 -7.83 -2.20 11.33
C CYS A 184 -7.45 -1.68 9.95
N VAL A 185 -8.39 -1.18 9.16
CA VAL A 185 -8.06 -0.28 8.04
C VAL A 185 -8.00 1.14 8.58
N LEU A 186 -6.94 1.86 8.21
CA LEU A 186 -6.69 3.25 8.56
C LEU A 186 -6.56 4.10 7.30
N PHE A 187 -7.02 5.35 7.40
CA PHE A 187 -6.73 6.42 6.47
C PHE A 187 -5.75 7.39 7.16
N ASN A 188 -4.49 7.39 6.70
CA ASN A 188 -3.33 7.88 7.44
C ASN A 188 -3.38 7.22 8.85
N ASP A 189 -3.42 7.98 9.93
CA ASP A 189 -3.53 7.43 11.30
C ASP A 189 -4.97 7.25 11.80
N THR A 190 -5.99 7.51 10.97
CA THR A 190 -7.40 7.45 11.39
C THR A 190 -8.00 6.08 11.10
N LYS A 191 -8.36 5.33 12.14
CA LYS A 191 -9.09 4.06 12.03
C LYS A 191 -10.46 4.26 11.38
N VAL A 192 -10.74 3.55 10.29
CA VAL A 192 -11.99 3.65 9.53
C VAL A 192 -12.76 2.33 9.44
N TYR A 193 -12.10 1.19 9.63
CA TYR A 193 -12.75 -0.13 9.63
C TYR A 193 -12.01 -1.15 10.50
N PRO A 194 -12.73 -2.04 11.23
CA PRO A 194 -14.12 -1.87 11.63
C PRO A 194 -14.33 -0.56 12.42
N MET A 195 -15.57 -0.13 12.57
CA MET A 195 -15.84 1.14 13.25
C MET A 195 -15.28 1.11 14.69
N GLY A 196 -14.42 2.08 15.00
CA GLY A 196 -13.78 2.20 16.31
C GLY A 196 -12.61 1.24 16.52
N CYS A 197 -12.25 0.44 15.51
CA CYS A 197 -11.32 -0.69 15.54
C CYS A 197 -11.03 -1.16 16.97
N PRO A 198 -12.03 -1.82 17.57
CA PRO A 198 -12.07 -2.04 19.01
C PRO A 198 -10.91 -2.95 19.42
N GLU A 199 -10.40 -2.73 20.63
CA GLU A 199 -9.67 -3.80 21.30
C GLU A 199 -10.58 -5.03 21.35
N ALA A 200 -10.02 -6.20 21.05
CA ALA A 200 -10.72 -7.47 20.92
C ALA A 200 -11.93 -7.60 21.87
N LYS A 201 -13.13 -7.79 21.34
CA LYS A 201 -14.34 -7.94 22.16
C LYS A 201 -14.37 -9.33 22.78
N ILE A 202 -13.89 -9.43 24.02
CA ILE A 202 -13.90 -10.68 24.78
C ILE A 202 -15.29 -10.94 25.35
N ALA A 203 -15.96 -11.99 24.86
CA ALA A 203 -17.10 -12.58 25.54
C ALA A 203 -16.65 -13.84 26.28
N LYS A 204 -16.87 -13.90 27.60
CA LYS A 204 -16.68 -15.16 28.33
C LYS A 204 -17.68 -16.19 27.79
N SER A 205 -17.17 -17.31 27.28
CA SER A 205 -18.05 -18.39 26.85
C SER A 205 -18.73 -18.99 28.07
N ARG A 206 -20.06 -19.21 27.98
CA ARG A 206 -20.81 -19.88 29.06
C ARG A 206 -20.70 -21.40 28.99
N SER A 207 -20.23 -21.96 27.87
CA SER A 207 -20.26 -23.41 27.60
C SER A 207 -19.03 -24.16 28.12
N ARG A 208 -17.90 -23.49 28.34
CA ARG A 208 -16.68 -24.08 28.92
C ARG A 208 -16.08 -23.11 29.95
N PRO A 209 -15.79 -23.54 31.20
CA PRO A 209 -15.34 -22.65 32.27
C PRO A 209 -14.06 -21.85 31.99
N GLU A 210 -13.31 -22.18 30.93
CA GLU A 210 -11.97 -21.65 30.64
C GLU A 210 -11.80 -21.23 29.16
N THR A 211 -12.88 -21.18 28.37
CA THR A 211 -12.80 -20.76 26.95
C THR A 211 -13.34 -19.34 26.78
N PHE A 212 -12.55 -18.49 26.13
CA PHE A 212 -12.95 -17.16 25.71
C PHE A 212 -13.42 -17.20 24.26
N THR A 213 -14.61 -16.68 23.98
CA THR A 213 -15.09 -16.51 22.61
C THR A 213 -14.87 -15.07 22.20
N TYR A 214 -14.05 -14.88 21.17
CA TYR A 214 -13.85 -13.61 20.50
C TYR A 214 -14.83 -13.55 19.34
N ARG A 215 -15.56 -12.45 19.22
CA ARG A 215 -16.62 -12.30 18.23
C ARG A 215 -16.31 -11.19 17.26
N ASP A 216 -16.82 -11.37 16.04
CA ASP A 216 -16.72 -10.38 14.96
C ASP A 216 -15.27 -9.89 14.84
N GLN A 217 -14.36 -10.82 14.59
CA GLN A 217 -12.94 -10.57 14.33
C GLN A 217 -12.75 -10.41 12.83
N HIS A 218 -11.97 -9.44 12.41
CA HIS A 218 -11.88 -9.06 10.99
C HIS A 218 -10.50 -9.40 10.44
N THR A 219 -10.46 -10.10 9.31
CA THR A 219 -9.27 -10.19 8.44
C THR A 219 -9.53 -9.48 7.12
N VAL A 220 -8.45 -9.01 6.49
CA VAL A 220 -8.50 -8.39 5.16
C VAL A 220 -7.92 -9.39 4.16
N GLU A 221 -8.77 -9.86 3.26
CA GLU A 221 -8.48 -10.92 2.29
C GLU A 221 -8.06 -10.38 0.92
N SER A 222 -8.13 -9.06 0.70
CA SER A 222 -7.78 -8.41 -0.57
C SER A 222 -6.88 -7.20 -0.37
N ASP A 223 -6.30 -6.73 -1.47
CA ASP A 223 -5.77 -5.37 -1.55
C ASP A 223 -6.86 -4.33 -1.22
N LEU A 224 -6.41 -3.16 -0.76
CA LEU A 224 -7.25 -1.99 -0.58
C LEU A 224 -7.39 -1.26 -1.92
N VAL A 225 -8.61 -1.04 -2.40
CA VAL A 225 -8.85 -0.40 -3.71
C VAL A 225 -9.67 0.87 -3.57
N TRP A 226 -9.06 2.01 -3.90
CA TRP A 226 -9.71 3.31 -3.86
C TRP A 226 -10.76 3.48 -4.95
N SER A 227 -11.88 4.13 -4.62
CA SER A 227 -12.82 4.63 -5.61
C SER A 227 -12.17 5.72 -6.47
N PRO A 228 -12.62 5.91 -7.73
CA PRO A 228 -12.03 6.91 -8.62
C PRO A 228 -12.04 8.35 -8.08
N ASP A 229 -13.04 8.71 -7.28
CA ASP A 229 -13.14 10.01 -6.60
C ASP A 229 -12.30 10.12 -5.31
N GLY A 230 -11.62 9.04 -4.90
CA GLY A 230 -10.78 8.97 -3.70
C GLY A 230 -11.55 9.04 -2.38
N ARG A 231 -12.87 8.86 -2.38
CA ARG A 231 -13.69 9.00 -1.16
C ARG A 231 -13.93 7.70 -0.41
N LYS A 232 -13.76 6.56 -1.08
CA LYS A 232 -14.04 5.24 -0.50
C LYS A 232 -12.91 4.27 -0.82
N VAL A 233 -12.75 3.27 0.04
CA VAL A 233 -11.95 2.07 -0.22
C VAL A 233 -12.88 0.88 -0.25
N ALA A 234 -12.68 0.00 -1.22
CA ALA A 234 -13.28 -1.32 -1.27
C ALA A 234 -12.24 -2.37 -0.86
N LEU A 235 -12.66 -3.35 -0.06
CA LEU A 235 -11.86 -4.53 0.29
C LEU A 235 -12.78 -5.75 0.51
N ILE A 236 -12.20 -6.95 0.44
CA ILE A 236 -12.81 -8.18 0.93
C ILE A 236 -12.37 -8.38 2.38
N ALA A 237 -13.34 -8.49 3.27
CA ALA A 237 -13.10 -8.80 4.67
C ALA A 237 -13.77 -10.12 5.04
N ASP A 238 -13.08 -10.98 5.77
CA ASP A 238 -13.70 -12.12 6.44
C ASP A 238 -13.92 -11.75 7.91
N VAL A 239 -15.15 -11.96 8.37
CA VAL A 239 -15.57 -11.70 9.74
C VAL A 239 -15.95 -13.01 10.39
N TYR A 240 -15.18 -13.43 11.37
CA TYR A 240 -15.33 -14.72 12.04
C TYR A 240 -15.39 -14.57 13.56
N ASP A 241 -15.80 -15.64 14.22
CA ASP A 241 -15.67 -15.79 15.66
C ASP A 241 -14.59 -16.85 15.92
N PHE A 242 -13.90 -16.77 17.05
CA PHE A 242 -12.99 -17.84 17.45
C PHE A 242 -13.04 -18.10 18.94
N ASP A 243 -12.82 -19.37 19.30
CA ASP A 243 -12.69 -19.81 20.68
C ASP A 243 -11.21 -19.97 21.04
N TRP A 244 -10.83 -19.46 22.21
CA TRP A 244 -9.48 -19.56 22.77
C TRP A 244 -9.53 -20.18 24.16
N SER A 245 -8.80 -21.26 24.38
CA SER A 245 -8.79 -21.99 25.65
C SER A 245 -7.74 -21.53 26.66
N GLY A 246 -6.98 -20.47 26.37
CA GLY A 246 -6.10 -19.84 27.36
C GLY A 246 -4.76 -20.55 27.65
N GLU A 247 -4.49 -21.71 27.04
CA GLU A 247 -3.20 -22.41 27.16
C GLU A 247 -2.32 -22.14 25.93
N GLY A 248 -1.12 -21.61 26.14
CA GLY A 248 -0.13 -21.38 25.08
C GLY A 248 -0.16 -20.01 24.41
N THR A 249 0.98 -19.61 23.83
CA THR A 249 1.13 -18.45 22.93
C THR A 249 0.98 -18.85 21.46
N ASP A 250 0.70 -20.13 21.19
CA ASP A 250 0.78 -20.71 19.87
C ASP A 250 -0.58 -20.68 19.16
N HIS A 251 -0.52 -20.50 17.83
CA HIS A 251 -1.69 -20.48 16.94
C HIS A 251 -2.46 -21.82 16.92
N GLU A 252 -1.91 -22.86 17.55
CA GLU A 252 -2.39 -24.24 17.51
C GLU A 252 -3.68 -24.48 18.33
N ILE A 253 -4.09 -23.55 19.21
CA ILE A 253 -5.32 -23.70 20.02
C ILE A 253 -6.36 -22.61 19.72
N ARG A 254 -6.57 -22.38 18.42
CA ARG A 254 -7.57 -21.47 17.88
C ARG A 254 -8.50 -22.22 16.93
N GLU A 255 -9.80 -22.23 17.23
CA GLU A 255 -10.83 -22.80 16.35
C GLU A 255 -11.72 -21.67 15.80
N ASP A 256 -11.46 -21.29 14.55
CA ASP A 256 -12.24 -20.29 13.84
C ASP A 256 -13.58 -20.87 13.37
N HIS A 257 -14.63 -20.09 13.53
CA HIS A 257 -15.98 -20.49 13.14
C HIS A 257 -16.84 -19.28 12.77
N ASN A 258 -18.03 -19.53 12.21
CA ASN A 258 -18.96 -18.47 11.82
C ASN A 258 -18.35 -17.42 10.86
N HIS A 259 -17.51 -17.87 9.93
CA HIS A 259 -16.94 -17.05 8.86
C HIS A 259 -18.03 -16.39 8.01
N ARG A 260 -17.85 -15.11 7.75
CA ARG A 260 -18.78 -14.25 7.02
C ARG A 260 -17.96 -13.30 6.17
N ILE A 261 -17.89 -13.60 4.88
CA ILE A 261 -17.14 -12.80 3.93
C ILE A 261 -18.02 -11.63 3.44
N PHE A 262 -17.43 -10.44 3.40
CA PHE A 262 -18.06 -9.21 2.93
C PHE A 262 -17.18 -8.52 1.88
N LEU A 263 -17.83 -7.97 0.84
CA LEU A 263 -17.29 -6.79 0.16
C LEU A 263 -17.58 -5.59 1.07
N ALA A 264 -16.56 -5.06 1.73
CA ALA A 264 -16.65 -3.87 2.56
C ALA A 264 -16.33 -2.61 1.76
N ILE A 265 -17.12 -1.56 1.99
CA ILE A 265 -16.97 -0.22 1.42
C ILE A 265 -16.79 0.73 2.60
N VAL A 266 -15.60 1.32 2.68
CA VAL A 266 -15.12 2.08 3.83
C VAL A 266 -14.87 3.53 3.41
N SER A 267 -15.23 4.48 4.29
CA SER A 267 -15.04 5.91 4.08
C SER A 267 -14.72 6.59 5.42
N ALA A 268 -14.03 7.73 5.40
CA ALA A 268 -13.66 8.45 6.61
C ALA A 268 -14.85 9.01 7.40
N ASP A 269 -15.94 9.34 6.71
CA ASP A 269 -17.06 10.13 7.25
C ASP A 269 -18.33 9.32 7.52
N ARG A 270 -18.33 8.01 7.24
CA ARG A 270 -19.53 7.16 7.37
C ARG A 270 -19.20 5.78 7.92
N PRO A 271 -20.17 5.14 8.59
CA PRO A 271 -20.04 3.74 8.97
C PRO A 271 -19.73 2.83 7.77
N PRO A 272 -18.94 1.76 7.98
CA PRO A 272 -18.69 0.79 6.94
C PRO A 272 -19.98 0.10 6.52
N VAL A 273 -20.13 -0.09 5.23
CA VAL A 273 -21.26 -0.78 4.60
C VAL A 273 -20.73 -1.80 3.61
N GLY A 274 -21.54 -2.78 3.22
CA GLY A 274 -21.08 -3.80 2.31
C GLY A 274 -22.15 -4.77 1.82
N TYR A 275 -21.66 -5.80 1.15
CA TYR A 275 -22.44 -6.93 0.67
C TYR A 275 -21.87 -8.22 1.24
N ARG A 276 -22.74 -9.07 1.78
CA ARG A 276 -22.32 -10.42 2.17
C ARG A 276 -22.06 -11.24 0.90
N ILE A 277 -20.89 -11.86 0.84
CA ILE A 277 -20.53 -12.79 -0.22
C ILE A 277 -20.75 -14.21 0.31
N THR A 278 -21.59 -14.97 -0.39
CA THR A 278 -21.92 -16.35 -0.01
C THR A 278 -21.27 -17.39 -0.92
N GLU A 279 -20.71 -16.95 -2.05
CA GLU A 279 -20.01 -17.81 -2.99
C GLU A 279 -18.50 -17.79 -2.69
N PRO A 280 -17.79 -18.92 -2.85
CA PRO A 280 -16.35 -18.95 -2.68
C PRO A 280 -15.64 -17.98 -3.62
N ILE A 281 -14.65 -17.25 -3.09
CA ILE A 281 -13.83 -16.31 -3.85
C ILE A 281 -12.48 -16.97 -4.10
N ALA A 282 -12.22 -17.40 -5.33
CA ALA A 282 -10.92 -17.98 -5.69
C ALA A 282 -9.81 -16.91 -5.77
N GLU A 283 -10.15 -15.71 -6.21
CA GLU A 283 -9.23 -14.57 -6.33
C GLU A 283 -9.91 -13.29 -5.81
N PRO A 284 -9.57 -12.81 -4.61
CA PRO A 284 -10.21 -11.64 -3.97
C PRO A 284 -9.72 -10.31 -4.56
N LYS A 285 -9.60 -10.21 -5.89
CA LYS A 285 -9.15 -8.99 -6.57
C LYS A 285 -10.33 -8.12 -6.95
N LEU A 286 -10.29 -6.86 -6.51
CA LEU A 286 -11.34 -5.88 -6.73
C LEU A 286 -10.90 -4.82 -7.73
N ASN A 287 -11.86 -4.27 -8.46
CA ASN A 287 -11.67 -3.12 -9.33
C ASN A 287 -12.90 -2.21 -9.27
N TRP A 288 -12.69 -0.90 -9.10
CA TRP A 288 -13.78 0.05 -9.29
C TRP A 288 -13.95 0.33 -10.79
N LEU A 289 -15.17 0.13 -11.30
CA LEU A 289 -15.51 0.50 -12.67
C LEU A 289 -15.86 1.99 -12.77
N ASP A 290 -16.48 2.53 -11.71
CA ASP A 290 -16.75 3.95 -11.48
C ASP A 290 -17.02 4.17 -9.98
N ASN A 291 -17.51 5.35 -9.56
CA ASN A 291 -17.76 5.66 -8.14
C ASN A 291 -18.94 4.90 -7.49
N SER A 292 -19.66 4.10 -8.26
CA SER A 292 -20.86 3.36 -7.86
C SER A 292 -20.84 1.88 -8.21
N ARG A 293 -19.84 1.40 -8.96
CA ARG A 293 -19.76 0.02 -9.40
C ARG A 293 -18.40 -0.60 -9.11
N ILE A 294 -18.42 -1.79 -8.50
CA ILE A 294 -17.24 -2.58 -8.17
C ILE A 294 -17.36 -3.92 -8.88
N GLU A 295 -16.25 -4.39 -9.44
CA GLU A 295 -16.09 -5.73 -10.02
C GLU A 295 -15.15 -6.54 -9.14
N LEU A 296 -15.55 -7.77 -8.83
CA LEU A 296 -14.66 -8.83 -8.32
C LEU A 296 -14.16 -9.62 -9.54
N LYS A 297 -12.87 -9.99 -9.59
CA LYS A 297 -12.24 -10.65 -10.75
C LYS A 297 -12.97 -11.90 -11.26
N SER A 298 -13.78 -12.56 -10.43
CA SER A 298 -14.68 -13.64 -10.85
C SER A 298 -15.80 -13.21 -11.82
N GLY A 299 -15.92 -11.92 -12.13
CA GLY A 299 -16.98 -11.33 -12.95
C GLY A 299 -18.25 -10.97 -12.17
N VAL A 300 -18.19 -10.97 -10.83
CA VAL A 300 -19.30 -10.54 -9.98
C VAL A 300 -19.27 -9.01 -9.86
N PHE A 301 -20.42 -8.38 -10.12
CA PHE A 301 -20.56 -6.92 -10.07
C PHE A 301 -21.45 -6.47 -8.92
N PHE A 302 -21.04 -5.38 -8.27
CA PHE A 302 -21.77 -4.73 -7.19
C PHE A 302 -22.10 -3.30 -7.61
N ASP A 303 -23.38 -2.98 -7.74
CA ASP A 303 -23.87 -1.65 -8.06
C ASP A 303 -24.47 -1.00 -6.81
N LEU A 304 -23.75 -0.02 -6.26
CA LEU A 304 -24.07 0.68 -5.02
C LEU A 304 -25.30 1.59 -5.16
N ALA A 305 -25.65 2.01 -6.37
CA ALA A 305 -26.80 2.86 -6.64
C ALA A 305 -28.07 2.01 -6.83
N ALA A 306 -27.97 0.95 -7.64
CA ALA A 306 -29.09 0.05 -7.90
C ALA A 306 -29.39 -0.86 -6.70
N ASN A 307 -28.37 -1.31 -5.98
CA ASN A 307 -28.48 -2.20 -4.82
C ASN A 307 -27.71 -1.61 -3.65
N PRO A 308 -28.28 -0.68 -2.86
CA PRO A 308 -27.55 -0.01 -1.78
C PRO A 308 -26.94 -1.01 -0.76
N PRO A 309 -25.65 -0.84 -0.40
CA PRO A 309 -24.99 -1.70 0.57
C PRO A 309 -25.59 -1.52 1.97
N LYS A 310 -25.46 -2.54 2.82
CA LYS A 310 -26.00 -2.55 4.18
C LYS A 310 -24.89 -2.36 5.20
N PRO A 311 -25.18 -1.86 6.42
CA PRO A 311 -24.20 -1.86 7.51
C PRO A 311 -23.61 -3.27 7.72
N ILE A 312 -22.30 -3.33 7.95
CA ILE A 312 -21.55 -4.55 8.25
C ILE A 312 -20.94 -4.47 9.66
N PRO A 313 -20.57 -5.60 10.28
CA PRO A 313 -20.03 -5.65 11.64
C PRO A 313 -18.79 -4.78 11.88
#